data_AF-A0A9E5QYS5-F1
#
_entry.id   AF-A0A9E5QYS5-F1
#
_cell.length_a   1.000
_cell.length_b   1.000
_cell.length_c   1.000
_cell.angle_alpha   90.00
_cell.angle_beta   90.00
_cell.angle_gamma   90.00
#
_symmetry.space_group_name_H-M   'P 1'
#
loop_
_entity.id
_entity.type
_entity.pdbx_description
1 polymer ?
#
loop_
_entity_poly.entity_id
_entity_poly.type
_entity_poly.pdbx_seq_one_letter_code
_entity_poly.pdbx_strand_id
1 'polypeptide(L)'
;MSFFKIEKGKIKLKSIDSISIILKERLPIPSKSISELFNDVDIQIKLAIEESGVTNTSGVQGALNKIHGDWYELILAISAWNFYLKNSDAHLMIQLPKISSFDVSKLYEEKYYNMIIDLKGKLKKVSSVNLVTSNPDFVIIKNSLARSVITVIEGIDSININHASSLNNLYNSFISLCGIEDIIGYASVKLSLRPDRRLQIPHEGSLMKAIYAHLQTRDWEINQPGIKYYAISASIGEADREALRTVATHSIAVVSSLPQAAVDGVFDIDSLERADEVFTEILLSSNT
;
A
#
# COMPACT_ATOMS: atom_id res chain seq x y z
N MET A 1 27.97 11.43 3.18
CA MET A 1 26.78 10.73 3.73
C MET A 1 27.00 9.23 3.59
N SER A 2 26.52 8.41 4.54
CA SER A 2 26.81 6.96 4.58
C SER A 2 25.53 6.15 4.34
N PHE A 3 25.60 5.16 3.44
CA PHE A 3 24.51 4.21 3.09
C PHE A 3 24.13 3.28 4.26
N PHE A 4 25.03 3.14 5.23
CA PHE A 4 24.84 2.26 6.37
C PHE A 4 25.49 2.84 7.63
N LYS A 5 25.15 2.24 8.76
CA LYS A 5 25.85 2.46 10.02
C LYS A 5 26.29 1.11 10.58
N ILE A 6 27.42 1.10 11.26
CA ILE A 6 27.92 -0.08 11.96
C ILE A 6 27.48 0.06 13.41
N GLU A 7 26.62 -0.84 13.88
CA GLU A 7 26.19 -0.90 15.27
C GLU A 7 26.52 -2.28 15.84
N LYS A 8 27.34 -2.31 16.90
CA LYS A 8 27.77 -3.55 17.58
C LYS A 8 28.34 -4.59 16.61
N GLY A 9 29.15 -4.15 15.63
CA GLY A 9 29.77 -5.01 14.61
C GLY A 9 28.80 -5.55 13.54
N LYS A 10 27.56 -5.04 13.48
CA LYS A 10 26.56 -5.38 12.45
C LYS A 10 26.26 -4.17 11.58
N ILE A 11 26.10 -4.42 10.28
CA ILE A 11 25.70 -3.41 9.29
C ILE A 11 24.20 -3.17 9.42
N LYS A 12 23.80 -1.91 9.55
CA LYS A 12 22.41 -1.45 9.44
C LYS A 12 22.29 -0.48 8.28
N LEU A 13 21.52 -0.87 7.27
CA LEU A 13 21.23 -0.05 6.10
C LEU A 13 20.27 1.07 6.46
N LYS A 14 20.52 2.27 5.94
CA LYS A 14 19.61 3.42 6.07
C LYS A 14 18.71 3.48 4.84
N SER A 15 17.51 2.90 4.92
CA SER A 15 16.65 2.63 3.75
C SER A 15 16.51 3.83 2.80
N ILE A 16 15.89 4.93 3.23
CA ILE A 16 15.61 6.09 2.37
C ILE A 16 16.91 6.82 1.97
N ASP A 17 17.86 6.97 2.89
CA ASP A 17 19.15 7.61 2.61
C ASP A 17 19.89 6.89 1.48
N SER A 18 19.93 5.56 1.50
CA SER A 18 20.67 4.79 0.51
C SER A 18 20.16 5.00 -0.91
N ILE A 19 18.84 4.89 -1.11
CA ILE A 19 18.26 5.07 -2.45
C ILE A 19 18.33 6.54 -2.89
N SER A 20 18.15 7.49 -1.97
CA SER A 20 18.25 8.92 -2.25
C SER A 20 19.64 9.34 -2.71
N ILE A 21 20.69 8.88 -2.01
CA ILE A 21 22.09 9.18 -2.36
C ILE A 21 22.46 8.57 -3.71
N ILE A 22 22.09 7.30 -3.96
CA ILE A 22 22.44 6.60 -5.20
C ILE A 22 21.74 7.21 -6.40
N LEU A 23 20.48 7.62 -6.25
CA LEU A 23 19.73 8.33 -7.27
C LEU A 23 20.10 9.82 -7.38
N LYS A 24 20.99 10.32 -6.54
CA LYS A 24 21.41 11.74 -6.50
C LYS A 24 20.22 12.69 -6.39
N GLU A 25 19.28 12.35 -5.50
CA GLU A 25 18.03 13.12 -5.29
C GLU A 25 17.23 13.30 -6.58
N ARG A 26 17.11 12.25 -7.40
CA ARG A 26 16.23 12.22 -8.58
C ARG A 26 15.28 11.04 -8.50
N LEU A 27 14.19 11.10 -9.26
CA LEU A 27 13.39 9.91 -9.53
C LEU A 27 14.15 8.92 -10.42
N PRO A 28 13.81 7.62 -10.35
CA PRO A 28 14.25 6.65 -11.33
C PRO A 28 13.90 7.07 -12.76
N ILE A 29 14.69 6.61 -13.73
CA ILE A 29 14.35 6.75 -15.16
C ILE A 29 13.01 6.04 -15.40
N PRO A 30 12.01 6.69 -16.03
CA PRO A 30 10.65 6.14 -16.05
C PRO A 30 10.51 4.74 -16.64
N SER A 31 11.29 4.42 -17.68
CA SER A 31 11.29 3.14 -18.38
C SER A 31 12.21 2.09 -17.76
N LYS A 32 13.00 2.44 -16.74
CA LYS A 32 13.93 1.51 -16.12
C LYS A 32 13.18 0.54 -15.20
N SER A 33 13.48 -0.74 -15.33
CA SER A 33 12.87 -1.75 -14.47
C SER A 33 13.29 -1.55 -13.01
N ILE A 34 12.35 -1.74 -12.08
CA ILE A 34 12.54 -1.67 -10.64
C ILE A 34 13.53 -2.75 -10.18
N SER A 35 13.52 -3.91 -10.83
CA SER A 35 14.49 -4.98 -10.55
C SER A 35 15.92 -4.55 -10.92
N GLU A 36 16.08 -3.90 -12.08
CA GLU A 36 17.37 -3.34 -12.51
C GLU A 36 17.81 -2.19 -11.61
N LEU A 37 16.89 -1.30 -11.25
CA LEU A 37 17.14 -0.21 -10.31
C LEU A 37 17.66 -0.74 -8.97
N PHE A 38 16.99 -1.73 -8.38
CA PHE A 38 17.41 -2.27 -7.08
C PHE A 38 18.72 -3.03 -7.17
N ASN A 39 18.98 -3.73 -8.27
CA ASN A 39 20.28 -4.37 -8.48
C ASN A 39 21.43 -3.34 -8.54
N ASP A 40 21.23 -2.22 -9.24
CA ASP A 40 22.24 -1.15 -9.30
C ASP A 40 22.48 -0.53 -7.91
N VAL A 41 21.41 -0.30 -7.15
CA VAL A 41 21.50 0.21 -5.78
C VAL A 41 22.24 -0.79 -4.87
N ASP A 42 21.94 -2.09 -4.99
CA ASP A 42 22.59 -3.16 -4.23
C ASP A 42 24.09 -3.24 -4.54
N ILE A 43 24.49 -3.14 -5.81
CA ILE A 43 25.90 -3.14 -6.23
C ILE A 43 26.64 -1.98 -5.56
N GLN A 44 26.08 -0.76 -5.62
CA GLN A 44 26.70 0.42 -5.02
C GLN A 44 26.83 0.29 -3.48
N ILE A 45 25.81 -0.24 -2.81
CA ILE A 45 25.86 -0.48 -1.36
C ILE A 45 26.93 -1.52 -1.01
N LYS A 46 27.03 -2.61 -1.78
CA LYS A 46 28.01 -3.68 -1.55
C LYS A 46 29.44 -3.17 -1.75
N LEU A 47 29.70 -2.41 -2.82
CA LEU A 47 31.00 -1.77 -3.05
C LEU A 47 31.37 -0.83 -1.89
N ALA A 48 30.44 0.01 -1.43
CA ALA A 48 30.70 0.91 -0.30
C ALA A 48 30.98 0.16 1.01
N ILE A 49 30.39 -1.03 1.21
CA ILE A 49 30.68 -1.89 2.36
C ILE A 49 32.09 -2.50 2.24
N GLU A 50 32.46 -3.00 1.07
CA GLU A 50 33.79 -3.56 0.81
C GLU A 50 34.90 -2.53 1.02
N GLU A 51 34.72 -1.31 0.51
CA GLU A 51 35.65 -0.19 0.69
C GLU A 51 35.80 0.25 2.15
N SER A 52 34.77 0.03 2.98
CA SER A 52 34.82 0.37 4.40
C SER A 52 35.65 -0.60 5.26
N GLY A 53 36.13 -1.70 4.67
CA GLY A 53 36.94 -2.72 5.38
C GLY A 53 36.15 -3.59 6.35
N VAL A 54 34.81 -3.58 6.28
CA VAL A 54 33.96 -4.41 7.14
C VAL A 54 33.94 -5.86 6.62
N THR A 55 34.49 -6.78 7.41
CA THR A 55 34.60 -8.20 7.04
C THR A 55 33.35 -9.03 7.35
N ASN A 56 32.49 -8.55 8.26
CA ASN A 56 31.25 -9.25 8.62
C ASN A 56 30.07 -8.72 7.80
N THR A 57 29.84 -9.33 6.64
CA THR A 57 28.72 -9.03 5.73
C THR A 57 27.51 -9.95 5.95
N SER A 58 27.54 -10.78 7.01
CA SER A 58 26.43 -11.67 7.33
C SER A 58 25.14 -10.87 7.57
N GLY A 59 24.07 -11.24 6.86
CA GLY A 59 22.77 -10.58 6.98
C GLY A 59 22.56 -9.35 6.08
N VAL A 60 23.56 -8.89 5.32
CA VAL A 60 23.40 -7.78 4.37
C VAL A 60 22.32 -8.08 3.34
N GLN A 61 22.33 -9.27 2.73
CA GLN A 61 21.30 -9.65 1.73
C GLN A 61 19.89 -9.70 2.34
N GLY A 62 19.75 -10.16 3.58
CA GLY A 62 18.47 -10.14 4.29
C GLY A 62 17.98 -8.72 4.57
N ALA A 63 18.90 -7.80 4.89
CA ALA A 63 18.59 -6.38 5.06
C ALA A 63 18.19 -5.72 3.73
N LEU A 64 18.91 -6.02 2.62
CA LEU A 64 18.58 -5.55 1.26
C LEU A 64 17.17 -6.00 0.85
N ASN A 65 16.87 -7.29 0.99
CA ASN A 65 15.54 -7.83 0.66
C ASN A 65 14.40 -7.15 1.44
N LYS A 66 14.66 -6.70 2.68
CA LYS A 66 13.67 -5.98 3.48
C LYS A 66 13.48 -4.56 2.96
N ILE A 67 14.57 -3.82 2.74
CA ILE A 67 14.48 -2.42 2.29
C ILE A 67 13.99 -2.30 0.85
N HIS A 68 14.15 -3.32 0.01
CA HIS A 68 13.55 -3.34 -1.33
C HIS A 68 12.01 -3.21 -1.29
N GLY A 69 11.37 -3.80 -0.27
CA GLY A 69 9.94 -3.60 -0.04
C GLY A 69 9.62 -2.14 0.27
N ASP A 70 10.36 -1.56 1.24
CA ASP A 70 10.19 -0.16 1.63
C ASP A 70 10.43 0.81 0.45
N TRP A 71 11.44 0.53 -0.38
CA TRP A 71 11.72 1.31 -1.59
C TRP A 71 10.64 1.19 -2.63
N TYR A 72 10.12 -0.02 -2.84
CA TYR A 72 9.08 -0.26 -3.82
C TYR A 72 7.79 0.48 -3.44
N GLU A 73 7.38 0.39 -2.17
CA GLU A 73 6.25 1.15 -1.66
C GLU A 73 6.46 2.67 -1.80
N LEU A 74 7.64 3.19 -1.46
CA LEU A 74 7.95 4.62 -1.61
C LEU A 74 7.89 5.08 -3.08
N ILE A 75 8.44 4.29 -4.01
CA ILE A 75 8.39 4.60 -5.44
C ILE A 75 6.94 4.68 -5.90
N LEU A 76 6.09 3.71 -5.53
CA LEU A 76 4.68 3.74 -5.89
C LEU A 76 3.92 4.89 -5.22
N ALA A 77 4.23 5.23 -3.97
CA ALA A 77 3.62 6.35 -3.27
C ALA A 77 3.93 7.69 -3.97
N ILE A 78 5.18 7.88 -4.40
CA ILE A 78 5.59 9.06 -5.18
C ILE A 78 4.88 9.07 -6.54
N SER A 79 4.86 7.95 -7.26
CA SER A 79 4.18 7.87 -8.55
C SER A 79 2.68 8.14 -8.43
N ALA A 80 2.01 7.55 -7.44
CA ALA A 80 0.58 7.76 -7.20
C ALA A 80 0.26 9.21 -6.84
N TRP A 81 1.10 9.84 -6.00
CA TRP A 81 0.98 11.26 -5.69
C TRP A 81 1.11 12.13 -6.94
N ASN A 82 2.18 11.94 -7.71
CA ASN A 82 2.40 12.70 -8.94
C ASN A 82 1.31 12.45 -9.98
N PHE A 83 0.79 11.22 -10.08
CA PHE A 83 -0.34 10.88 -10.93
C PHE A 83 -1.60 11.65 -10.51
N TYR A 84 -1.91 11.68 -9.21
CA TYR A 84 -3.01 12.47 -8.65
C TYR A 84 -2.88 13.97 -8.94
N LEU A 85 -1.64 14.50 -9.00
CA LEU A 85 -1.44 15.92 -9.32
C LEU A 85 -1.67 16.22 -10.80
N LYS A 86 -1.23 15.32 -11.68
CA LYS A 86 -1.37 15.47 -13.14
C LYS A 86 -2.81 15.32 -13.60
N ASN A 87 -3.63 14.56 -12.87
CA ASN A 87 -4.98 14.19 -13.27
C ASN A 87 -6.02 14.75 -12.29
N SER A 88 -6.82 15.73 -12.72
CA SER A 88 -7.81 16.41 -11.87
C SER A 88 -8.80 15.45 -11.23
N ASP A 89 -9.17 14.40 -11.98
CA ASP A 89 -10.26 13.48 -11.63
C ASP A 89 -9.77 12.23 -10.90
N ALA A 90 -8.45 12.07 -10.75
CA ALA A 90 -7.86 10.92 -10.07
C ALA A 90 -8.22 10.89 -8.58
N HIS A 91 -8.54 9.70 -8.08
CA HIS A 91 -8.61 9.41 -6.66
C HIS A 91 -7.20 9.40 -6.05
N LEU A 92 -7.11 9.74 -4.77
CA LEU A 92 -5.82 9.85 -4.08
C LEU A 92 -5.46 8.51 -3.42
N MET A 93 -4.37 7.89 -3.85
CA MET A 93 -3.83 6.69 -3.21
C MET A 93 -2.74 7.08 -2.20
N ILE A 94 -2.95 6.69 -0.94
CA ILE A 94 -2.12 7.10 0.21
C ILE A 94 -1.51 5.87 0.85
N GLN A 95 -0.20 5.93 1.14
CA GLN A 95 0.50 4.87 1.85
C GLN A 95 0.03 4.83 3.31
N LEU A 96 -0.27 3.62 3.79
CA LEU A 96 -0.64 3.38 5.18
C LEU A 96 0.54 2.82 5.96
N PRO A 97 0.71 3.23 7.23
CA PRO A 97 1.65 2.57 8.13
C PRO A 97 1.10 1.19 8.56
N LYS A 98 1.98 0.40 9.18
CA LYS A 98 1.62 -0.91 9.73
C LYS A 98 0.53 -0.81 10.80
N ILE A 99 -0.28 -1.86 10.90
CA ILE A 99 -1.36 -1.97 11.91
C ILE A 99 -0.89 -1.73 13.35
N SER A 100 0.36 -2.11 13.67
CA SER A 100 0.96 -1.89 14.98
C SER A 100 1.10 -0.41 15.37
N SER A 101 1.11 0.48 14.37
CA SER A 101 1.30 1.92 14.54
C SER A 101 0.01 2.70 14.36
N PHE A 102 -0.91 2.21 13.53
CA PHE A 102 -2.17 2.88 13.19
C PHE A 102 -3.22 1.85 12.78
N ASP A 103 -4.48 2.06 13.12
CA ASP A 103 -5.59 1.22 12.64
C ASP A 103 -6.31 1.98 11.51
N VAL A 104 -6.34 1.43 10.30
CA VAL A 104 -6.97 2.06 9.13
C VAL A 104 -8.43 2.45 9.36
N SER A 105 -9.14 1.76 10.27
CA SER A 105 -10.50 2.12 10.63
C SER A 105 -10.62 3.52 11.25
N LYS A 106 -9.53 4.10 11.76
CA LYS A 106 -9.50 5.47 12.28
C LYS A 106 -9.64 6.55 11.20
N LEU A 107 -9.49 6.19 9.93
CA LEU A 107 -9.78 7.12 8.83
C LEU A 107 -11.29 7.41 8.74
N TYR A 108 -12.12 6.43 9.07
CA TYR A 108 -13.57 6.62 9.06
C TYR A 108 -14.02 7.63 10.12
N GLU A 109 -15.08 8.36 9.80
CA GLU A 109 -15.83 9.16 10.76
C GLU A 109 -16.18 8.35 12.02
N GLU A 110 -16.34 9.06 13.14
CA GLU A 110 -16.53 8.47 14.47
C GLU A 110 -17.69 7.47 14.51
N LYS A 111 -18.79 7.75 13.79
CA LYS A 111 -19.94 6.86 13.67
C LYS A 111 -19.55 5.46 13.19
N TYR A 112 -18.86 5.36 12.05
CA TYR A 112 -18.48 4.07 11.45
C TYR A 112 -17.35 3.40 12.22
N TYR A 113 -16.38 4.19 12.71
CA TYR A 113 -15.33 3.68 13.59
C TYR A 113 -15.92 2.98 14.82
N ASN A 114 -16.90 3.61 15.48
CA ASN A 114 -17.58 3.05 16.63
C ASN A 114 -18.35 1.76 16.31
N MET A 115 -18.91 1.63 15.10
CA MET A 115 -19.53 0.37 14.66
C MET A 115 -18.52 -0.78 14.56
N ILE A 116 -17.31 -0.51 14.06
CA ILE A 116 -16.22 -1.51 13.98
C ILE A 116 -15.76 -1.90 15.38
N ILE A 117 -15.57 -0.93 16.27
CA ILE A 117 -15.17 -1.18 17.66
C ILE A 117 -16.23 -1.98 18.42
N ASP A 118 -17.52 -1.66 18.23
CA ASP A 118 -18.62 -2.42 18.79
C ASP A 118 -18.64 -3.88 18.30
N LEU A 119 -18.40 -4.12 17.00
CA LEU A 119 -18.26 -5.47 16.46
C LEU A 119 -17.09 -6.23 17.11
N LYS A 120 -15.89 -5.62 17.14
CA LYS A 120 -14.69 -6.19 17.78
C LYS A 120 -14.96 -6.54 19.26
N GLY A 121 -15.65 -5.64 19.98
CA GLY A 121 -16.02 -5.80 21.38
C GLY A 121 -17.00 -6.95 21.61
N LYS A 122 -18.03 -7.06 20.77
CA LYS A 122 -19.05 -8.13 20.85
C LYS A 122 -18.45 -9.50 20.57
N LEU A 123 -17.64 -9.64 19.52
CA LEU A 123 -16.96 -10.90 19.20
C LEU A 123 -16.08 -11.39 20.36
N LYS A 124 -15.31 -10.47 20.95
CA LYS A 124 -14.43 -10.81 22.07
C LYS A 124 -15.21 -11.20 23.34
N LYS A 125 -16.26 -10.46 23.68
CA LYS A 125 -17.02 -10.65 24.92
C LYS A 125 -18.00 -11.82 24.86
N VAL A 126 -18.66 -12.03 23.72
CA VAL A 126 -19.80 -12.96 23.60
C VAL A 126 -19.36 -14.31 23.07
N SER A 127 -18.37 -14.37 22.17
CA SER A 127 -17.98 -15.62 21.50
C SER A 127 -16.50 -16.00 21.66
N SER A 128 -15.72 -15.26 22.46
CA SER A 128 -14.27 -15.47 22.60
C SER A 128 -13.52 -15.46 21.25
N VAL A 129 -14.09 -14.79 20.24
CA VAL A 129 -13.51 -14.65 18.89
C VAL A 129 -12.81 -13.31 18.78
N ASN A 130 -11.60 -13.29 18.23
CA ASN A 130 -10.89 -12.05 17.93
C ASN A 130 -11.01 -11.72 16.45
N LEU A 131 -11.49 -10.51 16.14
CA LEU A 131 -11.41 -9.94 14.80
C LEU A 131 -10.05 -9.26 14.64
N VAL A 132 -9.07 -10.00 14.12
CA VAL A 132 -7.73 -9.51 13.84
C VAL A 132 -7.70 -8.89 12.45
N THR A 133 -7.48 -7.58 12.38
CA THR A 133 -7.37 -6.82 11.13
C THR A 133 -5.91 -6.46 10.86
N SER A 134 -5.55 -6.32 9.58
CA SER A 134 -4.30 -5.70 9.12
C SER A 134 -4.63 -4.42 8.34
N ASN A 135 -3.63 -3.54 8.19
CA ASN A 135 -3.74 -2.43 7.26
C ASN A 135 -3.22 -2.92 5.90
N PRO A 136 -3.98 -2.70 4.82
CA PRO A 136 -3.42 -2.72 3.47
C PRO A 136 -2.25 -1.75 3.35
N ASP A 137 -1.39 -1.93 2.35
CA ASP A 137 -0.23 -1.04 2.18
C ASP A 137 -0.67 0.36 1.72
N PHE A 138 -1.80 0.47 1.01
CA PHE A 138 -2.39 1.73 0.56
C PHE A 138 -3.92 1.76 0.71
N VAL A 139 -4.44 2.97 0.94
CA VAL A 139 -5.87 3.31 0.84
C VAL A 139 -6.09 4.25 -0.34
N ILE A 140 -7.24 4.13 -1.01
CA ILE A 140 -7.64 5.00 -2.11
C ILE A 140 -8.83 5.83 -1.65
N ILE A 141 -8.62 7.15 -1.59
CA ILE A 141 -9.58 8.14 -1.14
C ILE A 141 -10.22 8.85 -2.33
N LYS A 142 -11.54 8.99 -2.27
CA LYS A 142 -12.36 9.68 -3.27
C LYS A 142 -11.84 11.09 -3.51
N ASN A 143 -11.85 11.49 -4.79
CA ASN A 143 -11.24 12.73 -5.23
C ASN A 143 -11.87 13.95 -4.54
N SER A 144 -13.19 13.96 -4.39
CA SER A 144 -13.94 15.04 -3.75
C SER A 144 -13.47 15.33 -2.33
N LEU A 145 -13.22 14.29 -1.53
CA LEU A 145 -12.67 14.44 -0.17
C LEU A 145 -11.18 14.81 -0.22
N ALA A 146 -10.40 14.12 -1.05
CA ALA A 146 -8.96 14.39 -1.16
C ALA A 146 -8.66 15.85 -1.51
N ARG A 147 -9.40 16.43 -2.48
CA ARG A 147 -9.25 17.83 -2.91
C ARG A 147 -9.73 18.84 -1.87
N SER A 148 -10.67 18.47 -0.99
CA SER A 148 -11.13 19.37 0.08
C SER A 148 -10.18 19.39 1.27
N VAL A 149 -9.48 18.28 1.54
CA VAL A 149 -8.53 18.13 2.65
C VAL A 149 -7.13 18.64 2.28
N ILE A 150 -6.66 18.35 1.07
CA ILE A 150 -5.29 18.67 0.64
C ILE A 150 -5.28 20.01 -0.10
N THR A 151 -4.87 21.06 0.60
CA THR A 151 -4.88 22.44 0.09
C THR A 151 -3.58 22.90 -0.55
N VAL A 152 -2.45 22.29 -0.22
CA VAL A 152 -1.12 22.58 -0.80
C VAL A 152 -0.66 21.36 -1.58
N ILE A 153 -0.36 21.58 -2.86
CA ILE A 153 -0.12 20.53 -3.83
C ILE A 153 1.17 20.84 -4.57
N GLU A 154 2.24 20.10 -4.27
CA GLU A 154 3.52 20.18 -4.98
C GLU A 154 3.96 18.80 -5.44
N GLY A 155 4.46 18.73 -6.68
CA GLY A 155 4.99 17.49 -7.26
C GLY A 155 6.30 17.07 -6.61
N ILE A 156 6.52 15.77 -6.57
CA ILE A 156 7.75 15.17 -6.03
C ILE A 156 8.63 14.76 -7.21
N ASP A 157 9.75 15.45 -7.42
CA ASP A 157 10.71 15.20 -8.51
C ASP A 157 11.97 14.44 -8.07
N SER A 158 12.04 14.12 -6.78
CA SER A 158 13.24 13.59 -6.12
C SER A 158 12.88 12.68 -4.95
N ILE A 159 13.68 11.63 -4.74
CA ILE A 159 13.55 10.77 -3.56
C ILE A 159 14.44 11.34 -2.46
N ASN A 160 13.84 11.81 -1.36
CA ASN A 160 14.53 12.26 -0.16
C ASN A 160 13.70 11.96 1.10
N ILE A 161 14.31 12.14 2.28
CA ILE A 161 13.67 11.86 3.58
C ILE A 161 12.43 12.72 3.82
N ASN A 162 12.46 13.99 3.41
CA ASN A 162 11.34 14.91 3.64
C ASN A 162 10.12 14.46 2.83
N HIS A 163 10.28 14.16 1.54
CA HIS A 163 9.21 13.63 0.69
C HIS A 163 8.68 12.30 1.20
N ALA A 164 9.57 11.37 1.57
CA ALA A 164 9.17 10.09 2.15
C ALA A 164 8.40 10.27 3.47
N SER A 165 8.84 11.19 4.33
CA SER A 165 8.15 11.50 5.59
C SER A 165 6.78 12.15 5.34
N SER A 166 6.68 13.07 4.39
CA SER A 166 5.41 13.70 4.02
C SER A 166 4.39 12.68 3.52
N LEU A 167 4.79 11.79 2.60
CA LEU A 167 3.92 10.73 2.08
C LEU A 167 3.53 9.71 3.15
N ASN A 168 4.49 9.26 3.96
CA ASN A 168 4.24 8.32 5.05
C ASN A 168 3.29 8.87 6.12
N ASN A 169 3.16 10.19 6.24
CA ASN A 169 2.29 10.84 7.23
C ASN A 169 1.03 11.46 6.61
N LEU A 170 0.85 11.37 5.29
CA LEU A 170 -0.27 11.99 4.58
C LEU A 170 -1.62 11.46 5.06
N TYR A 171 -1.69 10.20 5.49
CA TYR A 171 -2.90 9.58 6.06
C TYR A 171 -3.44 10.33 7.29
N ASN A 172 -2.59 11.04 8.04
CA ASN A 172 -3.01 11.77 9.23
C ASN A 172 -4.04 12.86 8.91
N SER A 173 -3.96 13.45 7.72
CA SER A 173 -4.89 14.48 7.25
C SER A 173 -6.32 13.95 7.06
N PHE A 174 -6.51 12.63 7.02
CA PHE A 174 -7.79 11.97 6.76
C PHE A 174 -8.38 11.27 7.99
N ILE A 175 -7.73 11.38 9.16
CA ILE A 175 -8.23 10.75 10.39
C ILE A 175 -9.61 11.32 10.74
N SER A 176 -10.58 10.42 10.90
CA SER A 176 -11.97 10.74 11.25
C SER A 176 -12.73 11.59 10.22
N LEU A 177 -12.28 11.61 8.97
CA LEU A 177 -12.90 12.40 7.90
C LEU A 177 -13.61 11.56 6.83
N CYS A 178 -13.31 10.27 6.72
CA CYS A 178 -13.87 9.46 5.63
C CYS A 178 -15.28 8.98 5.97
N GLY A 179 -16.25 9.35 5.14
CA GLY A 179 -17.52 8.64 5.05
C GLY A 179 -17.33 7.20 4.57
N ILE A 180 -18.43 6.44 4.49
CA ILE A 180 -18.36 5.06 4.03
C ILE A 180 -17.95 4.99 2.55
N GLU A 181 -18.43 5.92 1.73
CA GLU A 181 -18.21 6.04 0.29
C GLU A 181 -16.90 6.75 -0.09
N ASP A 182 -16.22 7.39 0.87
CA ASP A 182 -15.00 8.16 0.60
C ASP A 182 -13.76 7.27 0.50
N ILE A 183 -13.78 6.09 1.11
CA ILE A 183 -12.79 5.06 0.85
C ILE A 183 -13.32 4.17 -0.26
N ILE A 184 -12.79 4.33 -1.47
CA ILE A 184 -13.26 3.60 -2.65
C ILE A 184 -12.52 2.27 -2.86
N GLY A 185 -11.36 2.12 -2.21
CA GLY A 185 -10.61 0.89 -2.28
C GLY A 185 -9.29 0.91 -1.54
N TYR A 186 -8.59 -0.21 -1.64
CA TYR A 186 -7.29 -0.46 -1.02
C TYR A 186 -6.37 -1.17 -2.01
N ALA A 187 -5.06 -1.08 -1.76
CA ALA A 187 -4.08 -1.89 -2.49
C ALA A 187 -3.04 -2.50 -1.55
N SER A 188 -2.77 -3.80 -1.73
CA SER A 188 -1.57 -4.43 -1.19
C SER A 188 -0.49 -4.46 -2.25
N VAL A 189 0.69 -3.99 -1.88
CA VAL A 189 1.86 -3.90 -2.73
C VAL A 189 2.93 -4.85 -2.20
N LYS A 190 3.47 -5.71 -3.08
CA LYS A 190 4.59 -6.59 -2.74
C LYS A 190 5.53 -6.66 -3.92
N LEU A 191 6.83 -6.48 -3.70
CA LEU A 191 7.83 -6.58 -4.79
C LEU A 191 7.75 -7.93 -5.53
N SER A 192 7.41 -9.01 -4.82
CA SER A 192 7.21 -10.34 -5.40
C SER A 192 6.15 -11.12 -4.63
N LEU A 193 5.48 -12.05 -5.33
CA LEU A 193 4.41 -12.86 -4.79
C LEU A 193 4.89 -14.27 -4.45
N ARG A 194 5.25 -14.48 -3.18
CA ARG A 194 5.55 -15.79 -2.62
C ARG A 194 4.25 -16.50 -2.21
N PRO A 195 4.23 -17.84 -2.07
CA PRO A 195 3.02 -18.58 -1.71
C PRO A 195 2.30 -18.07 -0.46
N ASP A 196 3.05 -17.65 0.57
CA ASP A 196 2.51 -17.03 1.78
C ASP A 196 1.79 -15.71 1.50
N ARG A 197 2.35 -14.87 0.62
CA ARG A 197 1.76 -13.58 0.22
C ARG A 197 0.50 -13.77 -0.63
N ARG A 198 0.46 -14.81 -1.47
CA ARG A 198 -0.73 -15.18 -2.26
C ARG A 198 -1.92 -15.58 -1.40
N LEU A 199 -1.69 -16.04 -0.17
CA LEU A 199 -2.75 -16.30 0.80
C LEU A 199 -3.11 -15.05 1.61
N GLN A 200 -2.10 -14.28 2.01
CA GLN A 200 -2.29 -13.08 2.82
C GLN A 200 -3.15 -12.02 2.12
N ILE A 201 -2.86 -11.71 0.85
CA ILE A 201 -3.50 -10.61 0.13
C ILE A 201 -5.01 -10.87 -0.06
N PRO A 202 -5.48 -12.04 -0.53
CA PRO A 202 -6.92 -12.31 -0.64
C PRO A 202 -7.63 -12.39 0.70
N HIS A 203 -6.95 -12.86 1.76
CA HIS A 203 -7.52 -12.84 3.10
C HIS A 203 -7.75 -11.41 3.58
N GLU A 204 -6.77 -10.52 3.39
CA GLU A 204 -6.88 -9.09 3.71
C GLU A 204 -8.02 -8.43 2.91
N GLY A 205 -8.09 -8.66 1.60
CA GLY A 205 -9.15 -8.13 0.74
C GLY A 205 -10.55 -8.63 1.11
N SER A 206 -10.69 -9.93 1.38
CA SER A 206 -11.95 -10.52 1.87
C SER A 206 -12.41 -9.89 3.19
N LEU A 207 -11.47 -9.63 4.09
CA LEU A 207 -11.74 -9.04 5.39
C LEU A 207 -12.15 -7.56 5.28
N MET A 208 -11.47 -6.77 4.46
CA MET A 208 -11.83 -5.37 4.22
C MET A 208 -13.25 -5.27 3.66
N LYS A 209 -13.57 -6.10 2.65
CA LYS A 209 -14.91 -6.12 2.05
C LYS A 209 -15.99 -6.59 3.02
N ALA A 210 -15.68 -7.57 3.88
CA ALA A 210 -16.61 -8.02 4.91
C ALA A 210 -16.89 -6.93 5.96
N ILE A 211 -15.86 -6.17 6.38
CA ILE A 211 -16.03 -5.01 7.27
C ILE A 211 -16.89 -3.94 6.59
N TYR A 212 -16.64 -3.68 5.32
CA TYR A 212 -17.44 -2.72 4.55
C TYR A 212 -18.91 -3.14 4.46
N ALA A 213 -19.19 -4.40 4.10
CA ALA A 213 -20.55 -4.95 4.06
C ALA A 213 -21.23 -4.90 5.44
N HIS A 214 -20.47 -5.12 6.51
CA HIS A 214 -20.98 -4.96 7.88
C HIS A 214 -21.40 -3.52 8.16
N LEU A 215 -20.59 -2.53 7.77
CA LEU A 215 -20.94 -1.11 7.92
C LEU A 215 -22.18 -0.75 7.11
N GLN A 216 -22.24 -1.14 5.83
CA GLN A 216 -23.41 -0.93 4.98
C GLN A 216 -24.70 -1.49 5.60
N THR A 217 -24.62 -2.71 6.16
CA THR A 217 -25.76 -3.39 6.79
C THR A 217 -26.23 -2.64 8.04
N ARG A 218 -25.30 -2.13 8.84
CA ARG A 218 -25.62 -1.38 10.07
C ARG A 218 -26.17 0.01 9.78
N ASP A 219 -25.74 0.62 8.68
CA ASP A 219 -26.17 1.95 8.30
C ASP A 219 -27.39 1.97 7.37
N TRP A 220 -27.87 0.78 6.96
CA TRP A 220 -28.99 0.63 6.03
C TRP A 220 -28.74 1.27 4.64
N GLU A 221 -27.49 1.24 4.20
CA GLU A 221 -27.04 1.78 2.92
C GLU A 221 -27.10 0.70 1.82
N ILE A 222 -28.25 0.61 1.14
CA ILE A 222 -28.60 -0.53 0.27
C ILE A 222 -27.91 -0.49 -1.11
N ASN A 223 -27.49 0.69 -1.59
CA ASN A 223 -27.06 0.90 -2.98
C ASN A 223 -25.63 1.44 -3.15
N GLN A 224 -24.77 1.29 -2.14
CA GLN A 224 -23.39 1.78 -2.22
C GLN A 224 -22.52 0.85 -3.09
N PRO A 225 -21.60 1.38 -3.91
CA PRO A 225 -20.87 0.63 -4.96
C PRO A 225 -19.89 -0.44 -4.45
N GLY A 226 -19.67 -0.52 -3.13
CA GLY A 226 -18.66 -1.40 -2.56
C GLY A 226 -17.29 -0.75 -2.48
N ILE A 227 -16.31 -1.49 -1.94
CA ILE A 227 -14.90 -1.15 -2.02
C ILE A 227 -14.18 -2.10 -2.97
N LYS A 228 -13.18 -1.58 -3.68
CA LYS A 228 -12.25 -2.37 -4.47
C LYS A 228 -11.01 -2.73 -3.67
N TYR A 229 -10.40 -3.85 -4.04
CA TYR A 229 -9.18 -4.34 -3.44
C TYR A 229 -8.21 -4.78 -4.52
N TYR A 230 -7.03 -4.18 -4.56
CA TYR A 230 -6.05 -4.39 -5.61
C TYR A 230 -4.79 -5.07 -5.06
N ALA A 231 -4.16 -5.89 -5.89
CA ALA A 231 -2.84 -6.45 -5.62
C ALA A 231 -1.85 -5.92 -6.67
N ILE A 232 -0.73 -5.38 -6.20
CA ILE A 232 0.30 -4.80 -7.06
C ILE A 232 1.64 -5.46 -6.76
N SER A 233 2.37 -5.88 -7.80
CA SER A 233 3.70 -6.48 -7.67
C SER A 233 4.60 -6.13 -8.84
N ALA A 234 5.92 -6.17 -8.67
CA ALA A 234 6.84 -5.91 -9.78
C ALA A 234 6.89 -7.07 -10.79
N SER A 235 6.43 -8.26 -10.38
CA SER A 235 6.29 -9.42 -11.25
C SER A 235 5.11 -10.29 -10.81
N ILE A 236 4.28 -10.70 -11.78
CA ILE A 236 3.08 -11.52 -11.61
C ILE A 236 3.05 -12.58 -12.72
N GLY A 237 2.91 -13.85 -12.35
CA GLY A 237 2.61 -14.93 -13.29
C GLY A 237 1.12 -15.29 -13.32
N GLU A 238 0.73 -16.16 -14.25
CA GLU A 238 -0.67 -16.60 -14.38
C GLU A 238 -1.18 -17.31 -13.11
N ALA A 239 -0.35 -18.14 -12.47
CA ALA A 239 -0.70 -18.79 -11.22
C ALA A 239 -0.91 -17.80 -10.06
N ASP A 240 -0.25 -16.63 -10.09
CA ASP A 240 -0.52 -15.56 -9.13
C ASP A 240 -1.89 -14.94 -9.39
N ARG A 241 -2.22 -14.66 -10.65
CA ARG A 241 -3.51 -14.07 -11.04
C ARG A 241 -4.68 -14.98 -10.65
N GLU A 242 -4.55 -16.28 -10.89
CA GLU A 242 -5.55 -17.28 -10.51
C GLU A 242 -5.72 -17.35 -8.99
N ALA A 243 -4.62 -17.43 -8.23
CA ALA A 243 -4.68 -17.53 -6.77
C ALA A 243 -5.27 -16.27 -6.11
N LEU A 244 -4.96 -15.08 -6.65
CA LEU A 244 -5.41 -13.81 -6.07
C LEU A 244 -6.88 -13.49 -6.39
N ARG A 245 -7.41 -13.96 -7.54
CA ARG A 245 -8.80 -13.75 -7.96
C ARG A 245 -9.80 -14.74 -7.32
N THR A 246 -9.45 -15.32 -6.18
CA THR A 246 -10.37 -16.17 -5.41
C THR A 246 -11.58 -15.38 -4.89
N VAL A 247 -12.65 -16.08 -4.53
CA VAL A 247 -13.89 -15.46 -4.03
C VAL A 247 -13.68 -14.83 -2.64
N ALA A 248 -14.30 -13.67 -2.40
CA ALA A 248 -14.35 -13.08 -1.08
C ALA A 248 -15.19 -13.97 -0.15
N THR A 249 -14.62 -14.39 0.98
CA THR A 249 -15.25 -15.44 1.81
C THR A 249 -16.67 -15.06 2.28
N HIS A 250 -16.91 -13.78 2.57
CA HIS A 250 -18.23 -13.32 3.00
C HIS A 250 -19.30 -13.40 1.88
N SER A 251 -18.91 -13.27 0.60
CA SER A 251 -19.87 -13.34 -0.52
C SER A 251 -20.35 -14.76 -0.81
N ILE A 252 -19.66 -15.79 -0.30
CA ILE A 252 -20.14 -17.18 -0.39
C ILE A 252 -21.40 -17.39 0.48
N ALA A 253 -21.44 -16.71 1.64
CA ALA A 253 -22.49 -16.90 2.64
C ALA A 253 -23.75 -16.06 2.38
N VAL A 254 -23.71 -15.12 1.42
CA VAL A 254 -24.78 -14.15 1.16
C VAL A 254 -25.28 -14.28 -0.28
N VAL A 255 -26.37 -15.02 -0.46
CA VAL A 255 -26.97 -15.30 -1.78
C VAL A 255 -27.60 -14.06 -2.42
N SER A 256 -27.99 -13.06 -1.62
CA SER A 256 -28.65 -11.84 -2.10
C SER A 256 -27.71 -10.84 -2.78
N SER A 257 -26.39 -11.05 -2.73
CA SER A 257 -25.38 -10.20 -3.35
C SER A 257 -24.66 -10.91 -4.48
N LEU A 258 -24.21 -10.17 -5.50
CA LEU A 258 -23.35 -10.72 -6.54
C LEU A 258 -22.04 -11.24 -5.92
N PRO A 259 -21.53 -12.40 -6.38
CA PRO A 259 -20.22 -12.90 -5.95
C PRO A 259 -19.13 -11.86 -6.19
N GLN A 260 -18.29 -11.63 -5.19
CA GLN A 260 -17.19 -10.68 -5.28
C GLN A 260 -15.85 -11.41 -5.23
N ALA A 261 -14.89 -10.99 -6.05
CA ALA A 261 -13.51 -11.45 -5.89
C ALA A 261 -12.92 -10.86 -4.59
N ALA A 262 -12.04 -11.59 -3.92
CA ALA A 262 -11.28 -11.08 -2.79
C ALA A 262 -10.33 -9.94 -3.21
N VAL A 263 -9.77 -10.06 -4.42
CA VAL A 263 -8.94 -9.06 -5.10
C VAL A 263 -9.56 -8.77 -6.46
N ASP A 264 -9.99 -7.53 -6.70
CA ASP A 264 -10.66 -7.11 -7.93
C ASP A 264 -9.70 -6.96 -9.11
N GLY A 265 -8.47 -6.48 -8.85
CA GLY A 265 -7.46 -6.26 -9.88
C GLY A 265 -6.07 -6.67 -9.41
N VAL A 266 -5.30 -7.28 -10.31
CA VAL A 266 -3.94 -7.77 -10.05
C VAL A 266 -3.03 -7.17 -11.11
N PHE A 267 -2.09 -6.33 -10.69
CA PHE A 267 -1.32 -5.47 -11.59
C PHE A 267 0.18 -5.61 -11.38
N ASP A 268 0.88 -5.77 -12.50
CA ASP A 268 2.33 -5.72 -12.57
C ASP A 268 2.80 -4.27 -12.78
N ILE A 269 3.60 -3.76 -11.85
CA ILE A 269 4.25 -2.45 -11.96
C ILE A 269 5.75 -2.65 -11.78
N ASP A 270 6.46 -2.76 -12.89
CA ASP A 270 7.91 -2.95 -12.89
C ASP A 270 8.68 -1.67 -13.21
N SER A 271 8.01 -0.54 -13.46
CA SER A 271 8.62 0.72 -13.91
C SER A 271 7.67 1.89 -13.60
N LEU A 272 8.15 3.14 -13.66
CA LEU A 272 7.28 4.30 -13.40
C LEU A 272 6.28 4.54 -14.54
N GLU A 273 6.68 4.25 -15.77
CA GLU A 273 5.80 4.33 -16.94
C GLU A 273 4.62 3.35 -16.80
N ARG A 274 4.92 2.09 -16.43
CA ARG A 274 3.89 1.10 -16.13
C ARG A 274 3.00 1.50 -14.96
N ALA A 275 3.55 2.22 -13.97
CA ALA A 275 2.76 2.73 -12.84
C ALA A 275 1.69 3.73 -13.31
N ASP A 276 2.03 4.66 -14.21
CA ASP A 276 1.07 5.63 -14.76
C ASP A 276 -0.06 4.93 -15.55
N GLU A 277 0.24 3.88 -16.32
CA GLU A 277 -0.77 3.06 -17.01
C GLU A 277 -1.72 2.37 -16.03
N VAL A 278 -1.17 1.70 -15.02
CA VAL A 278 -1.96 0.98 -14.02
C VAL A 278 -2.79 1.94 -13.17
N PHE A 279 -2.25 3.10 -12.82
CA PHE A 279 -2.98 4.13 -12.07
C PHE A 279 -4.10 4.77 -12.89
N THR A 280 -4.00 4.77 -14.22
CA THR A 280 -5.13 5.13 -15.08
C THR A 280 -6.31 4.18 -14.87
N GLU A 281 -6.07 2.88 -14.69
CA GLU A 281 -7.13 1.90 -14.43
C GLU A 281 -7.64 1.93 -12.98
N ILE A 282 -6.75 2.11 -12.00
CA ILE A 282 -7.11 2.04 -10.57
C ILE A 282 -7.68 3.36 -10.05
N LEU A 283 -7.07 4.50 -10.42
CA LEU A 283 -7.30 5.79 -9.77
C LEU A 283 -8.20 6.73 -10.55
N LEU A 284 -8.32 6.58 -11.87
CA LEU A 284 -9.34 7.34 -12.60
C LEU A 284 -10.69 6.68 -12.41
N SER A 285 -11.71 7.50 -12.18
CA SER A 285 -13.09 7.04 -12.18
C SER A 285 -13.38 6.42 -13.55
N SER A 286 -13.43 5.10 -13.60
CA SER A 286 -14.15 4.42 -14.67
C SER A 286 -15.59 4.90 -14.55
N ASN A 287 -16.08 5.68 -15.52
CA ASN A 287 -17.51 5.96 -15.64
C ASN A 287 -18.23 4.61 -15.85
N THR A 288 -18.61 3.96 -14.76
CA THR A 288 -19.47 2.77 -14.76
C THR A 288 -20.49 2.91 -13.64
#